data_AF-A0A845S672-F1
#
_entry.id   AF-A0A845S672-F1
#
_cell.length_a   1.000
_cell.length_b   1.000
_cell.length_c   1.000
_cell.angle_alpha   90.00
_cell.angle_beta   90.00
_cell.angle_gamma   90.00
#
_symmetry.space_group_name_H-M   'P 1'
#
loop_
_entity.id
_entity.type
_entity.pdbx_description
1 polymer ?
#
loop_
_entity_poly.entity_id
_entity_poly.type
_entity_poly.pdbx_seq_one_letter_code
_entity_poly.pdbx_strand_id
1 'polypeptide(L)'
;QSAGLGVASLKDLSTSLDIVVVSVPAEIVKKMGAPFVAAKIPANTYKGQTEDVNTASVINYLVTRKDVSEATAYQMTKLFYESLPEMIASHSAAKDISLKDAAKNSPVPLHPGAAKYYKEKGLIK
;
A
#
# COMPACT_ATOMS: atom_id res chain seq x y z
N GLN A 1 0.05 1.72 14.69
CA GLN A 1 -0.89 1.51 13.57
C GLN A 1 -0.12 1.62 12.27
N SER A 2 -0.31 0.71 11.32
CA SER A 2 0.08 0.95 9.93
C SER A 2 -1.08 1.67 9.25
N ALA A 3 -0.83 2.81 8.62
CA ALA A 3 -1.85 3.62 7.97
C ALA A 3 -1.31 4.19 6.66
N GLY A 4 -2.18 4.31 5.66
CA GLY A 4 -1.83 4.84 4.35
C GLY A 4 -1.70 6.36 4.35
N LEU A 5 -1.17 6.87 3.24
CA LEU A 5 -1.12 8.30 2.95
C LEU A 5 -2.51 8.94 3.09
N GLY A 6 -2.58 10.06 3.81
CA GLY A 6 -3.83 10.81 4.00
C GLY A 6 -4.81 10.21 5.01
N VAL A 7 -4.34 9.35 5.93
CA VAL A 7 -5.13 8.83 7.05
C VAL A 7 -5.77 9.96 7.88
N ALA A 8 -7.00 9.74 8.33
CA ALA A 8 -7.83 10.72 9.04
C ALA A 8 -7.13 11.36 10.25
N SER A 9 -6.46 10.56 11.09
CA SER A 9 -5.78 11.07 12.29
C SER A 9 -4.72 12.14 12.01
N LEU A 10 -3.97 12.01 10.91
CA LEU A 10 -2.98 13.02 10.51
C LEU A 10 -3.63 14.23 9.83
N LYS A 11 -4.74 14.04 9.12
CA LYS A 11 -5.52 15.16 8.56
C LYS A 11 -6.15 16.00 9.66
N ASP A 12 -6.77 15.35 10.64
CA ASP A 12 -7.40 16.00 11.80
C ASP A 12 -6.36 16.77 12.62
N LEU A 13 -5.20 16.15 12.86
CA LEU A 13 -4.06 16.82 13.51
C LEU A 13 -3.61 18.07 12.73
N SER A 14 -3.38 17.95 11.43
CA SER A 14 -2.94 19.08 10.58
C SER A 14 -3.98 20.20 10.51
N THR A 15 -5.26 19.89 10.71
CA THR A 15 -6.34 20.89 10.72
C THR A 15 -6.38 21.64 12.05
N SER A 16 -6.08 20.93 13.14
CA SER A 16 -6.19 21.42 14.51
C SER A 16 -4.96 22.23 14.96
N LEU A 17 -3.77 21.88 14.48
CA LEU A 17 -2.51 22.50 14.85
C LEU A 17 -1.64 22.73 13.61
N ASP A 18 -0.80 23.76 13.65
CA ASP A 18 0.23 23.94 12.65
C ASP A 18 1.26 22.82 12.76
N ILE A 19 1.49 22.11 11.65
CA ILE A 19 2.44 21.01 11.58
C ILE A 19 3.49 21.24 10.50
N VAL A 20 4.64 20.61 10.66
CA VAL A 20 5.67 20.52 9.63
C VAL A 20 5.89 19.04 9.30
N VAL A 21 5.76 18.68 8.02
CA VAL A 21 6.11 17.34 7.54
C VAL A 21 7.60 17.34 7.22
N VAL A 22 8.39 16.65 8.06
CA VAL A 22 9.85 16.61 7.91
C VAL A 22 10.24 15.63 6.81
N SER A 23 11.06 16.11 5.87
CA SER A 23 11.55 15.34 4.73
C SER A 23 12.56 14.27 5.14
N VAL A 24 12.47 13.08 4.54
CA VAL A 24 13.50 12.04 4.56
C VAL A 24 14.12 11.95 3.17
N PRO A 25 15.37 12.38 2.97
CA PRO A 25 16.02 12.33 1.66
C PRO A 25 16.16 10.91 1.12
N ALA A 26 16.02 10.73 -0.19
CA ALA A 26 16.11 9.42 -0.85
C ALA A 26 17.44 8.69 -0.57
N GLU A 27 18.55 9.41 -0.41
CA GLU A 27 19.85 8.84 -0.04
C GLU A 27 19.86 8.23 1.36
N ILE A 28 19.10 8.80 2.30
CA ILE A 28 18.92 8.23 3.64
C ILE A 28 18.10 6.95 3.54
N VAL A 29 17.00 6.97 2.78
CA VAL A 29 16.18 5.76 2.57
C VAL A 29 16.99 4.65 1.91
N LYS A 30 17.83 4.98 0.92
CA LYS A 30 18.74 4.03 0.28
C LYS A 30 19.75 3.41 1.27
N LYS A 31 20.28 4.21 2.20
CA LYS A 31 21.18 3.72 3.27
C LYS A 31 20.45 2.83 4.29
N MET A 32 19.18 3.10 4.56
CA MET A 32 18.37 2.24 5.44
C MET A 32 18.16 0.84 4.85
N GLY A 33 18.07 0.73 3.53
CA GLY A 33 17.87 -0.55 2.84
C GLY A 33 16.47 -1.14 3.04
N ALA A 34 16.29 -2.39 2.64
CA ALA A 34 14.99 -3.07 2.75
C ALA A 34 14.52 -3.15 4.21
N PRO A 35 13.22 -2.95 4.49
CA PRO A 35 12.09 -2.91 3.54
C PRO A 35 11.74 -1.50 3.03
N PHE A 36 12.56 -0.48 3.30
CA PHE A 36 12.22 0.90 2.97
C PHE A 36 12.47 1.23 1.50
N VAL A 37 11.52 1.94 0.89
CA VAL A 37 11.62 2.49 -0.45
C VAL A 37 11.39 4.00 -0.41
N ALA A 38 12.10 4.74 -1.26
CA ALA A 38 11.90 6.18 -1.36
C ALA A 38 10.52 6.47 -1.95
N ALA A 39 9.79 7.41 -1.35
CA ALA A 39 8.46 7.82 -1.76
C ALA A 39 8.29 9.34 -1.57
N LYS A 40 7.11 9.84 -1.97
CA LYS A 40 6.73 11.23 -1.79
C LYS A 40 5.36 11.33 -1.15
N ILE A 41 5.20 12.31 -0.27
CA ILE A 41 3.91 12.83 0.17
C ILE A 41 3.58 13.99 -0.79
N PRO A 42 2.57 13.85 -1.67
CA PRO A 42 2.19 14.91 -2.60
C PRO A 42 1.82 16.20 -1.87
N ALA A 43 2.06 17.35 -2.50
CA ALA A 43 1.56 18.65 -2.06
C ALA A 43 0.08 18.61 -1.64
N ASN A 44 -0.26 19.34 -0.59
CA ASN A 44 -1.62 19.48 -0.05
C ASN A 44 -2.25 18.19 0.49
N THR A 45 -1.44 17.18 0.83
CA THR A 45 -1.94 15.99 1.53
C THR A 45 -2.38 16.35 2.96
N TYR A 46 -1.65 17.26 3.59
CA TYR A 46 -1.92 17.79 4.93
C TYR A 46 -1.97 19.32 4.90
N LYS A 47 -2.79 19.93 5.75
CA LYS A 47 -2.91 21.40 5.81
C LYS A 47 -1.55 22.02 6.16
N GLY A 48 -1.16 23.06 5.42
CA GLY A 48 0.13 23.75 5.58
C GLY A 48 1.30 23.11 4.82
N GLN A 49 1.14 21.92 4.24
CA GLN A 49 2.16 21.26 3.41
C GLN A 49 1.90 21.55 1.93
N THR A 50 2.49 22.60 1.37
CA THR A 50 2.20 23.08 0.00
C THR A 50 3.11 22.50 -1.09
N GLU A 51 4.17 21.78 -0.72
CA GLU A 51 5.14 21.18 -1.63
C GLU A 51 5.26 19.69 -1.39
N ASP A 52 5.61 18.92 -2.42
CA ASP A 52 5.94 17.49 -2.26
C ASP A 52 7.04 17.28 -1.22
N VAL A 53 6.82 16.34 -0.28
CA VAL A 53 7.82 15.99 0.74
C VAL A 53 8.35 14.59 0.48
N ASN A 54 9.67 14.46 0.32
CA ASN A 54 10.32 13.15 0.20
C ASN A 54 10.20 12.39 1.53
N THR A 55 9.98 11.09 1.45
CA THR A 55 9.84 10.24 2.64
C THR A 55 10.28 8.80 2.37
N ALA A 56 10.27 7.98 3.42
CA ALA A 56 10.36 6.54 3.32
C ALA A 56 8.95 5.92 3.31
N SER A 57 8.78 4.87 2.52
CA SER A 57 7.57 4.04 2.50
C SER A 57 7.93 2.57 2.65
N VAL A 58 6.97 1.76 3.05
CA VAL A 58 7.05 0.30 3.09
C VAL A 58 5.91 -0.28 2.28
N ILE A 59 6.17 -1.38 1.57
CA ILE A 59 5.13 -2.08 0.80
C ILE A 59 4.26 -2.88 1.76
N ASN A 60 2.96 -2.64 1.73
CA ASN A 60 1.99 -3.41 2.52
C ASN A 60 1.61 -4.70 1.78
N TYR A 61 1.61 -5.81 2.51
CA TYR A 61 1.21 -7.12 2.00
C TYR A 61 -0.01 -7.65 2.79
N LEU A 62 -1.00 -8.19 2.07
CA LEU A 62 -2.04 -9.01 2.67
C LEU A 62 -1.55 -10.44 2.76
N VAL A 63 -1.34 -10.93 3.98
CA VAL A 63 -0.74 -12.25 4.24
C VAL A 63 -1.75 -13.20 4.88
N THR A 64 -1.58 -14.50 4.61
CA THR A 64 -2.39 -15.57 5.20
C THR A 64 -1.53 -16.79 5.53
N ARG A 65 -2.05 -17.74 6.30
CA ARG A 65 -1.34 -19.00 6.59
C ARG A 65 -1.34 -19.92 5.37
N LYS A 66 -0.31 -20.79 5.30
CA LYS A 66 -0.16 -21.79 4.23
C LYS A 66 -1.25 -22.85 4.17
N ASP A 67 -2.01 -23.03 5.24
CA ASP A 67 -3.02 -24.08 5.40
C ASP A 67 -4.46 -23.56 5.29
N VAL A 68 -4.63 -22.28 4.94
CA VAL A 68 -5.91 -21.80 4.42
C VAL A 68 -6.20 -22.53 3.12
N SER A 69 -7.45 -22.97 2.92
CA SER A 69 -7.78 -23.74 1.73
C SER A 69 -7.51 -22.93 0.45
N GLU A 70 -7.09 -23.61 -0.63
CA GLU A 70 -6.89 -22.98 -1.93
C GLU A 70 -8.14 -22.19 -2.37
N ALA A 71 -9.33 -22.80 -2.21
CA ALA A 71 -10.59 -22.18 -2.55
C ALA A 71 -10.85 -20.89 -1.76
N THR A 72 -10.62 -20.91 -0.44
CA THR A 72 -10.80 -19.72 0.40
C THR A 72 -9.84 -18.61 -0.01
N ALA A 73 -8.54 -18.91 -0.17
CA ALA A 73 -7.55 -17.91 -0.56
C ALA A 73 -7.80 -17.34 -1.96
N TYR A 74 -8.27 -18.17 -2.90
CA TYR A 74 -8.70 -17.72 -4.23
C TYR A 74 -9.85 -16.72 -4.11
N GLN A 75 -10.92 -17.06 -3.38
CA GLN A 75 -12.08 -16.19 -3.22
C GLN A 75 -11.71 -14.89 -2.50
N MET A 76 -10.88 -14.96 -1.45
CA MET A 76 -10.37 -13.75 -0.76
C MET A 76 -9.60 -12.84 -1.71
N THR A 77 -8.69 -13.41 -2.51
CA THR A 77 -7.89 -12.63 -3.48
C THR A 77 -8.79 -12.01 -4.55
N LYS A 78 -9.73 -12.79 -5.10
CA LYS A 78 -10.68 -12.34 -6.10
C LYS A 78 -11.53 -11.18 -5.58
N LEU A 79 -12.19 -11.37 -4.44
CA LEU A 79 -13.06 -10.37 -3.83
C LEU A 79 -12.29 -9.09 -3.48
N PHE A 80 -11.05 -9.21 -2.98
CA PHE A 80 -10.21 -8.05 -2.69
C PHE A 80 -10.01 -7.14 -3.91
N TYR A 81 -9.65 -7.71 -5.07
CA TYR A 81 -9.42 -6.92 -6.29
C TYR A 81 -10.71 -6.47 -6.96
N GLU A 82 -11.78 -7.28 -6.91
CA GLU A 82 -13.08 -6.93 -7.49
C GLU A 82 -13.79 -5.84 -6.68
N SER A 83 -13.51 -5.71 -5.38
CA SER A 83 -14.05 -4.69 -4.49
C SER A 83 -13.15 -3.45 -4.32
N LEU A 84 -12.17 -3.24 -5.20
CA LEU A 84 -11.32 -2.05 -5.16
C LEU A 84 -12.09 -0.73 -5.27
N PRO A 85 -13.16 -0.59 -6.09
CA PRO A 85 -13.94 0.64 -6.14
C PRO A 85 -14.53 1.04 -4.76
N GLU A 86 -15.06 0.07 -4.01
CA GLU A 86 -15.61 0.28 -2.68
C GLU A 86 -14.52 0.64 -1.66
N MET A 87 -13.33 0.02 -1.77
CA MET A 87 -12.18 0.36 -0.94
C MET A 87 -11.67 1.79 -1.22
N ILE A 88 -11.63 2.22 -2.48
CA ILE A 88 -11.25 3.58 -2.89
C ILE A 88 -12.23 4.61 -2.32
N ALA A 89 -13.52 4.31 -2.33
CA ALA A 89 -14.54 5.16 -1.71
C ALA A 89 -14.35 5.27 -0.19
N SER A 90 -13.88 4.20 0.45
CA SER A 90 -13.66 4.15 1.90
C SER A 90 -12.35 4.83 2.34
N HIS A 91 -11.27 4.72 1.55
CA HIS A 91 -9.97 5.30 1.89
C HIS A 91 -9.13 5.63 0.66
N SER A 92 -8.56 6.85 0.60
CA SER A 92 -7.81 7.35 -0.57
C SER A 92 -6.60 6.50 -0.94
N ALA A 93 -5.89 5.95 0.04
CA ALA A 93 -4.72 5.09 -0.19
C ALA A 93 -5.02 3.82 -1.00
N ALA A 94 -6.27 3.37 -1.09
CA ALA A 94 -6.63 2.22 -1.92
C ALA A 94 -6.46 2.50 -3.43
N LYS A 95 -6.37 3.76 -3.84
CA LYS A 95 -6.09 4.15 -5.24
C LYS A 95 -4.72 3.68 -5.74
N ASP A 96 -3.78 3.45 -4.82
CA ASP A 96 -2.44 2.98 -5.15
C ASP A 96 -2.38 1.45 -5.30
N ILE A 97 -3.48 0.73 -5.03
CA ILE A 97 -3.53 -0.73 -5.17
C ILE A 97 -3.78 -1.09 -6.63
N SER A 98 -2.81 -1.76 -7.22
CA SER A 98 -2.81 -2.17 -8.63
C SER A 98 -2.74 -3.69 -8.74
N LEU A 99 -3.72 -4.28 -9.46
CA LEU A 99 -3.70 -5.70 -9.79
C LEU A 99 -2.44 -6.08 -10.61
N LYS A 100 -1.92 -5.16 -11.43
CA LYS A 100 -0.73 -5.41 -12.26
C LYS A 100 0.54 -5.63 -11.44
N ASP A 101 0.56 -5.15 -10.19
CA ASP A 101 1.72 -5.23 -9.30
C ASP A 101 1.54 -6.29 -8.21
N ALA A 102 0.35 -6.89 -8.13
CA ALA A 102 -0.08 -7.85 -7.10
C ALA A 102 0.86 -9.04 -6.86
N ALA A 103 1.47 -9.55 -7.94
CA ALA A 103 2.30 -10.75 -7.90
C ALA A 103 3.82 -10.46 -7.96
N LYS A 104 4.21 -9.18 -7.99
CA LYS A 104 5.62 -8.79 -8.12
C LYS A 104 6.28 -8.70 -6.75
N ASN A 105 7.54 -9.12 -6.66
CA ASN A 105 8.42 -8.88 -5.51
C ASN A 105 7.80 -9.28 -4.14
N SER A 106 7.05 -10.39 -4.10
CA SER A 106 6.55 -10.92 -2.84
C SER A 106 7.73 -11.42 -1.99
N PRO A 107 7.84 -11.02 -0.70
CA PRO A 107 8.92 -11.45 0.18
C PRO A 107 8.77 -12.92 0.62
N VAL A 108 7.60 -13.52 0.38
CA VAL A 108 7.26 -14.91 0.71
C VAL A 108 6.55 -15.58 -0.48
N PRO A 109 6.50 -16.93 -0.55
CA PRO A 109 5.77 -17.62 -1.60
C PRO A 109 4.28 -17.22 -1.65
N LEU A 110 3.74 -17.12 -2.86
CA LEU A 110 2.31 -16.88 -3.06
C LEU A 110 1.49 -18.09 -2.62
N HIS A 111 0.36 -17.84 -1.96
CA HIS A 111 -0.59 -18.90 -1.65
C HIS A 111 -1.17 -19.50 -2.96
N PRO A 112 -1.35 -20.83 -3.08
CA PRO A 112 -1.84 -21.45 -4.31
C PRO A 112 -3.14 -20.83 -4.87
N GLY A 113 -4.10 -20.53 -3.98
CA GLY A 113 -5.34 -19.86 -4.35
C GLY A 113 -5.16 -18.45 -4.93
N ALA A 114 -4.24 -17.65 -4.36
CA ALA A 114 -3.92 -16.32 -4.90
C ALA A 114 -3.18 -16.43 -6.25
N ALA A 115 -2.22 -17.36 -6.34
CA ALA A 115 -1.47 -17.63 -7.57
C ALA A 115 -2.41 -18.05 -8.71
N LYS A 116 -3.41 -18.91 -8.43
CA LYS A 116 -4.43 -19.29 -9.41
C LYS A 116 -5.19 -18.08 -9.95
N TYR A 117 -5.67 -17.20 -9.08
CA TYR A 117 -6.33 -15.96 -9.50
C TYR A 117 -5.41 -15.08 -10.36
N TYR A 118 -4.15 -14.90 -9.96
CA TYR A 118 -3.18 -14.11 -10.73
C TYR A 118 -2.85 -14.72 -12.10
N LYS A 119 -2.80 -16.06 -12.23
CA LYS A 119 -2.66 -16.74 -13.52
C LYS A 119 -3.87 -16.50 -14.42
N GLU A 120 -5.09 -16.60 -13.89
CA GLU A 120 -6.33 -16.31 -14.64
C GLU A 120 -6.39 -14.86 -15.13
N LYS A 121 -5.80 -13.92 -14.39
CA LYS A 121 -5.66 -12.51 -14.78
C LYS A 121 -4.44 -12.24 -15.67
N GLY A 122 -3.67 -13.26 -16.06
CA GLY A 122 -2.52 -13.15 -16.96
C GLY A 122 -1.31 -12.45 -16.35
N LEU A 123 -1.21 -12.37 -15.03
CA LEU A 123 -0.12 -11.66 -14.32
C LEU A 123 1.13 -12.52 -14.15
N ILE A 124 0.95 -13.83 -14.04
CA ILE A 124 2.02 -14.82 -13.85
C ILE A 124 1.72 -16.08 -14.66
N LYS A 125 2.77 -16.85 -15.00
CA LYS A 125 2.68 -18.11 -15.75
C LYS A 125 2.51 -19.31 -14.82
#